data_AF-A0A0H2RIJ5-F1
#
_entry.id   AF-A0A0H2RIJ5-F1
#
_cell.length_a   1.000
_cell.length_b   1.000
_cell.length_c   1.000
_cell.angle_alpha   90.00
_cell.angle_beta   90.00
_cell.angle_gamma   90.00
#
_symmetry.space_group_name_H-M   'P 1'
#
loop_
_entity.id
_entity.type
_entity.pdbx_description
1 polymer ?
#
loop_
_entity_poly.entity_id
_entity_poly.type
_entity_poly.pdbx_seq_one_letter_code
_entity_poly.pdbx_strand_id
1 'polypeptide(L)'
;MKSLRSTIGLAVLVVSGLALAAPNLEERATGGYVQNPSGTASFTMYSGCGSPACGISASGFTAAISQLAFGSSPGAGAGDACGRCFALTGSADPYSPAFTGPFHSVVVKVTDMCPVQGNQQWCGQTTSDQKNQFNEPVHFDLCEDTGAAATFFPTGHDALTGTFTEVSCSEWSGGDGAPQFTGACLEGESAGFWPSVGCGNKGTAPS
;
A
#
# COMPACT_ATOMS: atom_id res chain seq x y z
N MET A 1 14.33 -61.36 -64.72
CA MET A 1 13.67 -60.04 -64.65
C MET A 1 13.81 -59.52 -63.23
N LYS A 2 14.25 -58.27 -63.08
CA LYS A 2 14.86 -57.71 -61.86
C LYS A 2 13.84 -57.55 -60.72
N SER A 3 14.22 -58.00 -59.52
CA SER A 3 13.49 -57.83 -58.26
C SER A 3 13.68 -56.40 -57.72
N LEU A 4 12.57 -55.72 -57.43
CA LEU A 4 12.48 -54.30 -57.05
C LEU A 4 12.59 -54.18 -55.52
N ARG A 5 13.63 -53.49 -55.03
CA ARG A 5 13.79 -53.14 -53.60
C ARG A 5 12.99 -51.87 -53.32
N SER A 6 12.08 -51.92 -52.36
CA SER A 6 11.34 -50.76 -51.83
C SER A 6 12.01 -50.29 -50.54
N THR A 7 12.59 -49.10 -50.55
CA THR A 7 13.21 -48.44 -49.39
C THR A 7 12.18 -47.53 -48.73
N ILE A 8 11.78 -47.86 -47.50
CA ILE A 8 10.90 -47.01 -46.67
C ILE A 8 11.77 -45.93 -46.01
N GLY A 9 11.57 -44.68 -46.39
CA GLY A 9 12.20 -43.51 -45.76
C GLY A 9 11.49 -43.13 -44.47
N LEU A 10 12.22 -43.11 -43.36
CA LEU A 10 11.76 -42.68 -42.05
C LEU A 10 11.81 -41.14 -41.98
N ALA A 11 10.65 -40.48 -41.99
CA ALA A 11 10.57 -39.03 -41.82
C ALA A 11 10.63 -38.67 -40.33
N VAL A 12 11.69 -37.97 -39.91
CA VAL A 12 11.83 -37.42 -38.55
C VAL A 12 11.09 -36.08 -38.49
N LEU A 13 9.97 -36.06 -37.78
CA LEU A 13 9.24 -34.84 -37.44
C LEU A 13 9.97 -34.12 -36.28
N VAL A 14 10.60 -33.00 -36.60
CA VAL A 14 11.15 -32.07 -35.60
C VAL A 14 9.97 -31.25 -35.06
N VAL A 15 9.56 -31.55 -33.82
CA VAL A 15 8.57 -30.74 -33.10
C VAL A 15 9.29 -29.53 -32.53
N SER A 16 9.15 -28.38 -33.19
CA SER A 16 9.58 -27.09 -32.67
C SER A 16 8.72 -26.74 -31.45
N GLY A 17 9.31 -26.81 -30.25
CA GLY A 17 8.64 -26.40 -29.01
C GLY A 17 8.36 -24.90 -29.03
N LEU A 18 7.07 -24.52 -28.97
CA LEU A 18 6.69 -23.17 -28.59
C LEU A 18 7.06 -22.98 -27.12
N ALA A 19 8.01 -22.10 -26.84
CA ALA A 19 8.24 -21.58 -25.50
C ALA A 19 7.00 -20.78 -25.09
N LEU A 20 6.17 -21.36 -24.21
CA LEU A 20 5.16 -20.62 -23.46
C LEU A 20 5.91 -19.64 -22.56
N ALA A 21 5.75 -18.34 -22.81
CA ALA A 21 6.21 -17.30 -21.90
C ALA A 21 5.55 -17.54 -20.53
N ALA A 22 6.36 -17.79 -19.50
CA ALA A 22 5.86 -17.81 -18.13
C ALA A 22 5.26 -16.43 -17.82
N PRO A 23 4.09 -16.34 -17.17
CA PRO A 23 3.60 -15.07 -16.66
C PRO A 23 4.68 -14.48 -15.75
N ASN A 24 4.92 -13.18 -15.86
CA ASN A 24 5.86 -12.43 -15.03
C ASN A 24 5.65 -12.84 -13.56
N LEU A 25 6.70 -13.32 -12.91
CA LEU A 25 6.71 -13.43 -11.45
C LEU A 25 6.39 -12.04 -10.91
N GLU A 26 5.23 -11.89 -10.27
CA GLU A 26 4.77 -10.59 -9.76
C GLU A 26 5.82 -10.05 -8.79
N GLU A 27 6.47 -8.95 -9.18
CA GLU A 27 7.56 -8.37 -8.44
C GLU A 27 6.99 -7.65 -7.21
N ARG A 28 6.95 -8.35 -6.07
CA ARG A 28 6.60 -7.75 -4.78
C ARG A 28 7.79 -6.96 -4.25
N ALA A 29 7.53 -5.78 -3.70
CA ALA A 29 8.53 -5.06 -2.94
C ALA A 29 9.09 -5.93 -1.78
N THR A 30 10.42 -5.92 -1.62
CA THR A 30 11.15 -6.86 -0.75
C THR A 30 11.25 -6.37 0.70
N GLY A 31 11.94 -7.10 1.58
CA GLY A 31 12.24 -6.63 2.94
C GLY A 31 11.29 -7.12 4.04
N GLY A 32 10.32 -7.98 3.74
CA GLY A 32 9.43 -8.58 4.75
C GLY A 32 8.26 -7.69 5.18
N TYR A 33 8.06 -6.55 4.51
CA TYR A 33 6.90 -5.67 4.72
C TYR A 33 5.60 -6.35 4.27
N VAL A 34 4.49 -6.02 4.95
CA VAL A 34 3.16 -6.59 4.68
C VAL A 34 2.32 -5.57 3.94
N GLN A 35 2.32 -5.69 2.61
CA GLN A 35 1.72 -4.75 1.68
C GLN A 35 0.67 -5.48 0.84
N ASN A 36 -0.60 -5.34 1.25
CA ASN A 36 -1.74 -5.95 0.58
C ASN A 36 -2.61 -4.83 -0.01
N PRO A 37 -3.20 -5.01 -1.20
CA PRO A 37 -4.00 -3.96 -1.85
C PRO A 37 -5.35 -3.75 -1.17
N SER A 38 -5.77 -4.61 -0.24
CA SER A 38 -7.01 -4.43 0.53
C SER A 38 -6.94 -5.18 1.84
N GLY A 39 -7.80 -4.81 2.77
CA GLY A 39 -7.91 -5.46 4.07
C GLY A 39 -8.71 -4.63 5.08
N THR A 40 -8.56 -4.99 6.35
CA THR A 40 -9.07 -4.20 7.46
C THR A 40 -7.98 -3.26 7.98
N ALA A 41 -8.39 -2.13 8.54
CA ALA A 41 -7.50 -1.16 9.13
C ALA A 41 -8.13 -0.43 10.31
N SER A 42 -7.26 0.19 11.11
CA SER A 42 -7.65 1.23 12.05
C SER A 42 -7.30 2.61 11.50
N PHE A 43 -7.97 3.64 12.01
CA PHE A 43 -7.88 5.01 11.52
C PHE A 43 -7.78 5.98 12.70
N THR A 44 -6.85 6.92 12.63
CA THR A 44 -6.78 8.12 13.48
C THR A 44 -6.52 9.35 12.62
N MET A 45 -6.28 10.49 13.26
CA MET A 45 -5.90 11.73 12.60
C MET A 45 -4.64 12.34 13.22
N TYR A 46 -3.90 13.09 12.40
CA TYR A 46 -2.74 13.86 12.82
C TYR A 46 -2.64 15.20 12.10
N SER A 47 -1.94 16.14 12.73
CA SER A 47 -1.60 17.46 12.17
C SER A 47 -0.13 17.51 11.72
N GLY A 48 0.20 18.39 10.78
CA GLY A 48 1.57 18.68 10.37
C GLY A 48 2.14 17.77 9.26
N CYS A 49 1.35 17.46 8.24
CA CYS A 49 1.76 16.57 7.13
C CYS A 49 2.52 17.28 5.99
N GLY A 50 3.00 18.51 6.22
CA GLY A 50 3.69 19.31 5.21
C GLY A 50 5.13 18.88 4.90
N SER A 51 5.74 18.04 5.72
CA SER A 51 7.11 17.51 5.50
C SER A 51 7.18 15.99 5.75
N PRO A 52 6.49 15.17 4.94
CA PRO A 52 6.22 13.78 5.29
C PRO A 52 7.35 12.83 4.87
N ALA A 53 7.32 11.58 5.34
CA ALA A 53 8.39 10.59 5.14
C ALA A 53 8.68 10.23 3.67
N CYS A 54 7.71 10.35 2.77
CA CYS A 54 7.95 10.18 1.33
C CYS A 54 8.74 11.33 0.71
N GLY A 55 8.88 12.46 1.41
CA GLY A 55 9.60 13.66 0.98
C GLY A 55 8.87 14.53 -0.01
N ILE A 56 7.59 14.27 -0.25
CA ILE A 56 6.70 15.06 -1.11
C ILE A 56 5.36 15.16 -0.40
N SER A 57 4.94 16.37 -0.06
CA SER A 57 3.58 16.63 0.44
C SER A 57 2.57 16.58 -0.72
N ALA A 58 1.28 16.54 -0.43
CA ALA A 58 0.25 16.70 -1.46
C ALA A 58 -0.89 17.61 -0.97
N SER A 59 -1.60 18.22 -1.91
CA SER A 59 -2.71 19.16 -1.62
C SER A 59 -4.07 18.48 -1.43
N GLY A 60 -4.22 17.24 -1.91
CA GLY A 60 -5.40 16.41 -1.67
C GLY A 60 -5.33 15.69 -0.33
N PHE A 61 -6.33 14.85 -0.04
CA PHE A 61 -6.36 14.06 1.19
C PHE A 61 -5.15 13.13 1.28
N THR A 62 -4.41 13.23 2.37
CA THR A 62 -3.21 12.43 2.63
C THR A 62 -3.33 11.63 3.92
N ALA A 63 -2.54 10.57 4.01
CA ALA A 63 -2.41 9.78 5.23
C ALA A 63 -0.97 9.29 5.43
N ALA A 64 -0.63 9.04 6.69
CA ALA A 64 0.48 8.19 7.08
C ALA A 64 -0.01 6.74 7.18
N ILE A 65 0.76 5.77 6.69
CA ILE A 65 0.42 4.34 6.85
C ILE A 65 1.39 3.68 7.86
N SER A 66 0.94 2.67 8.61
CA SER A 66 1.78 1.97 9.58
C SER A 66 3.06 1.42 8.95
N GLN A 67 4.17 1.50 9.68
CA GLN A 67 5.52 1.20 9.18
C GLN A 67 5.65 -0.16 8.47
N LEU A 68 4.96 -1.19 8.97
CA LEU A 68 4.98 -2.53 8.36
C LEU A 68 4.39 -2.56 6.94
N ALA A 69 3.47 -1.65 6.63
CA ALA A 69 2.91 -1.46 5.29
C ALA A 69 3.61 -0.32 4.52
N PHE A 70 4.19 0.67 5.21
CA PHE A 70 4.87 1.80 4.56
C PHE A 70 6.03 1.36 3.67
N GLY A 71 6.84 0.40 4.15
CA GLY A 71 7.98 -0.11 3.38
C GLY A 71 9.32 0.55 3.67
N SER A 72 9.48 1.22 4.82
CA SER A 72 10.73 1.88 5.20
C SER A 72 10.82 2.03 6.73
N SER A 73 11.92 2.61 7.20
CA SER A 73 12.13 2.98 8.60
C SER A 73 12.41 4.49 8.74
N PRO A 74 12.25 5.08 9.95
CA PRO A 74 12.55 6.50 10.16
C PRO A 74 13.95 6.88 9.65
N GLY A 75 14.00 7.88 8.77
CA GLY A 75 15.24 8.38 8.18
C GLY A 75 15.77 7.60 6.96
N ALA A 76 15.17 6.47 6.57
CA ALA A 76 15.58 5.69 5.40
C ALA A 76 14.93 6.14 4.08
N GLY A 77 14.03 7.13 4.12
CA GLY A 77 13.34 7.70 2.96
C GLY A 77 12.06 6.94 2.58
N ALA A 78 11.60 7.16 1.36
CA ALA A 78 10.34 6.64 0.84
C ALA A 78 10.30 5.11 0.79
N GLY A 79 9.24 4.51 1.33
CA GLY A 79 8.89 3.10 1.14
C GLY A 79 7.94 2.90 -0.04
N ASP A 80 7.59 1.64 -0.36
CA ASP A 80 6.77 1.34 -1.55
C ASP A 80 5.30 1.80 -1.42
N ALA A 81 4.84 2.16 -0.23
CA ALA A 81 3.51 2.75 -0.06
C ALA A 81 3.41 4.18 -0.60
N CYS A 82 4.54 4.87 -0.77
CA CYS A 82 4.58 6.27 -1.15
C CYS A 82 3.91 6.53 -2.50
N GLY A 83 2.87 7.37 -2.49
CA GLY A 83 2.11 7.79 -3.66
C GLY A 83 0.90 6.92 -3.99
N ARG A 84 0.77 5.74 -3.38
CA ARG A 84 -0.39 4.87 -3.60
C ARG A 84 -1.66 5.49 -3.04
N CYS A 85 -2.78 5.27 -3.73
CA CYS A 85 -4.08 5.79 -3.33
C CYS A 85 -4.99 4.69 -2.78
N PHE A 86 -5.70 4.98 -1.69
CA PHE A 86 -6.57 4.02 -1.01
C PHE A 86 -7.93 4.63 -0.70
N ALA A 87 -9.00 3.93 -1.07
CA ALA A 87 -10.33 4.16 -0.56
C ALA A 87 -10.42 3.58 0.86
N LEU A 88 -10.63 4.45 1.85
CA LEU A 88 -10.82 4.11 3.26
C LEU A 88 -12.30 4.17 3.60
N THR A 89 -12.79 3.26 4.43
CA THR A 89 -14.18 3.26 4.91
C THR A 89 -14.20 2.91 6.39
N GLY A 90 -14.71 3.83 7.21
CA GLY A 90 -14.95 3.57 8.64
C GLY A 90 -16.20 2.70 8.83
N SER A 91 -16.22 1.88 9.87
CA SER A 91 -17.39 1.03 10.16
C SER A 91 -17.64 0.76 11.65
N ALA A 92 -16.69 1.09 12.53
CA ALA A 92 -16.86 1.00 13.97
C ALA A 92 -15.96 2.01 14.72
N ASP A 93 -16.43 2.48 15.87
CA ASP A 93 -15.60 3.19 16.85
C ASP A 93 -15.20 2.18 17.95
N PRO A 94 -13.90 1.83 18.09
CA PRO A 94 -13.45 0.87 19.09
C PRO A 94 -13.59 1.36 20.54
N TYR A 95 -13.73 2.68 20.76
CA TYR A 95 -13.99 3.29 22.07
C TYR A 95 -15.48 3.46 22.37
N SER A 96 -16.31 3.56 21.34
CA SER A 96 -17.76 3.68 21.45
C SER A 96 -18.46 2.54 20.69
N PRO A 97 -18.36 1.28 21.13
CA PRO A 97 -18.84 0.12 20.36
C PRO A 97 -20.36 0.09 20.14
N ALA A 98 -21.13 0.93 20.83
CA ALA A 98 -22.57 1.11 20.62
C ALA A 98 -22.90 2.18 19.55
N PHE A 99 -21.93 2.96 19.09
CA PHE A 99 -22.10 3.95 18.03
C PHE A 99 -22.28 3.25 16.68
N THR A 100 -23.35 3.59 15.97
CA THR A 100 -23.75 2.94 14.71
C THR A 100 -23.55 3.81 13.47
N GLY A 101 -22.86 4.95 13.61
CA GLY A 101 -22.59 5.88 12.53
C GLY A 101 -23.42 7.18 12.58
N PRO A 102 -23.42 7.98 11.52
CA PRO A 102 -22.95 7.64 10.17
C PRO A 102 -21.43 7.43 10.10
N PHE A 103 -20.99 6.54 9.23
CA PHE A 103 -19.57 6.39 8.86
C PHE A 103 -19.35 6.86 7.43
N HIS A 104 -18.13 7.27 7.12
CA HIS A 104 -17.77 7.88 5.85
C HIS A 104 -16.65 7.13 5.12
N SER A 105 -16.51 7.42 3.84
CA SER A 105 -15.42 6.94 2.99
C SER A 105 -14.69 8.10 2.34
N VAL A 106 -13.37 7.96 2.19
CA VAL A 106 -12.51 8.94 1.51
C VAL A 106 -11.48 8.20 0.67
N VAL A 107 -10.95 8.85 -0.38
CA VAL A 107 -9.75 8.38 -1.07
C VAL A 107 -8.58 9.23 -0.60
N VAL A 108 -7.52 8.59 -0.07
CA VAL A 108 -6.30 9.26 0.37
C VAL A 108 -5.11 8.82 -0.49
N LYS A 109 -4.11 9.70 -0.63
CA LYS A 109 -2.77 9.34 -1.11
C LYS A 109 -1.84 9.15 0.09
N VAL A 110 -1.10 8.05 0.15
CA VAL A 110 -0.10 7.85 1.21
C VAL A 110 1.14 8.70 0.90
N THR A 111 1.43 9.66 1.78
CA THR A 111 2.61 10.52 1.68
C THR A 111 3.56 10.36 2.86
N ASP A 112 3.12 9.68 3.92
CA ASP A 112 3.82 9.67 5.19
C ASP A 112 3.83 8.29 5.85
N MET A 113 4.60 8.17 6.93
CA MET A 113 4.77 6.95 7.70
C MET A 113 4.34 7.17 9.14
N CYS A 114 3.53 6.25 9.66
CA CYS A 114 3.29 6.12 11.09
C CYS A 114 4.27 5.07 11.67
N PRO A 115 5.34 5.48 12.37
CA PRO A 115 6.37 4.55 12.84
C PRO A 115 5.88 3.69 14.01
N VAL A 116 6.44 2.47 14.15
CA VAL A 116 6.18 1.60 15.31
C VAL A 116 6.54 2.30 16.61
N GLN A 117 7.72 2.94 16.64
CA GLN A 117 8.21 3.63 17.82
C GLN A 117 7.35 4.86 18.11
N GLY A 118 6.74 4.89 19.30
CA GLY A 118 5.89 6.00 19.76
C GLY A 118 4.41 5.85 19.43
N ASN A 119 4.04 4.91 18.53
CA ASN A 119 2.65 4.69 18.11
C ASN A 119 2.24 3.22 18.27
N GLN A 120 2.74 2.53 19.29
CA GLN A 120 2.56 1.08 19.49
C GLN A 120 1.09 0.65 19.53
N GLN A 121 0.21 1.54 19.99
CA GLN A 121 -1.22 1.28 20.05
C GLN A 121 -1.85 1.07 18.66
N TRP A 122 -1.42 1.86 17.67
CA TRP A 122 -2.07 1.95 16.35
C TRP A 122 -1.19 1.41 15.22
N CYS A 123 0.10 1.76 15.24
CA CYS A 123 1.07 1.45 14.18
C CYS A 123 2.13 0.44 14.65
N GLY A 124 1.88 -0.25 15.75
CA GLY A 124 2.80 -1.19 16.39
C GLY A 124 2.97 -2.53 15.67
N GLN A 125 2.40 -2.72 14.48
CA GLN A 125 2.50 -3.98 13.75
C GLN A 125 3.97 -4.27 13.38
N THR A 126 4.39 -5.52 13.58
CA THR A 126 5.70 -6.05 13.18
C THR A 126 5.54 -7.36 12.41
N THR A 127 6.64 -7.91 11.90
CA THR A 127 6.64 -9.23 11.27
C THR A 127 6.34 -10.37 12.26
N SER A 128 6.60 -10.20 13.56
CA SER A 128 6.29 -11.21 14.59
C SER A 128 4.90 -11.04 15.21
N ASP A 129 4.37 -9.81 15.23
CA ASP A 129 3.00 -9.50 15.64
C ASP A 129 2.38 -8.51 14.64
N GLN A 130 1.68 -9.06 13.65
CA GLN A 130 1.19 -8.29 12.49
C GLN A 130 -0.04 -7.43 12.79
N LYS A 131 -0.48 -7.31 14.05
CA LYS A 131 -1.69 -6.58 14.41
C LYS A 131 -1.41 -5.57 15.51
N ASN A 132 -2.15 -4.47 15.48
CA ASN A 132 -2.10 -3.49 16.56
C ASN A 132 -3.03 -3.88 17.72
N GLN A 133 -3.17 -3.01 18.71
CA GLN A 133 -3.98 -3.27 19.91
C GLN A 133 -5.49 -3.37 19.63
N PHE A 134 -5.94 -2.97 18.45
CA PHE A 134 -7.31 -3.09 17.97
C PHE A 134 -7.49 -4.25 16.98
N ASN A 135 -6.52 -5.17 16.91
CA ASN A 135 -6.55 -6.35 16.05
C ASN A 135 -6.56 -6.03 14.55
N GLU A 136 -6.06 -4.84 14.17
CA GLU A 136 -5.99 -4.38 12.78
C GLU A 136 -4.57 -4.52 12.19
N PRO A 137 -4.44 -5.11 10.98
CA PRO A 137 -3.14 -5.39 10.36
C PRO A 137 -2.48 -4.16 9.73
N VAL A 138 -3.27 -3.12 9.45
CA VAL A 138 -2.82 -1.86 8.87
C VAL A 138 -3.43 -0.71 9.66
N HIS A 139 -2.75 0.42 9.69
CA HIS A 139 -3.28 1.65 10.23
C HIS A 139 -3.04 2.79 9.26
N PHE A 140 -4.03 3.67 9.12
CA PHE A 140 -3.92 4.94 8.40
C PHE A 140 -4.17 6.10 9.36
N ASP A 141 -3.22 7.01 9.45
CA ASP A 141 -3.32 8.24 10.23
C ASP A 141 -3.61 9.39 9.25
N LEU A 142 -4.84 9.89 9.23
CA LEU A 142 -5.32 10.82 8.20
C LEU A 142 -4.88 12.25 8.54
N CYS A 143 -4.34 12.96 7.56
CA CYS A 143 -3.88 14.33 7.80
C CYS A 143 -5.06 15.31 7.95
N GLU A 144 -5.07 16.06 9.05
CA GLU A 144 -6.02 17.13 9.31
C GLU A 144 -5.81 18.32 8.37
N ASP A 145 -4.55 18.67 8.08
CA ASP A 145 -4.18 19.86 7.31
C ASP A 145 -4.77 19.86 5.88
N THR A 146 -4.96 18.66 5.31
CA THR A 146 -5.54 18.48 3.96
C THR A 146 -7.05 18.28 3.97
N GLY A 147 -7.68 18.23 5.15
CA GLY A 147 -9.13 18.04 5.32
C GLY A 147 -9.58 16.57 5.31
N ALA A 148 -8.66 15.61 5.23
CA ALA A 148 -8.98 14.18 5.18
C ALA A 148 -9.71 13.73 6.46
N ALA A 149 -9.16 14.11 7.62
CA ALA A 149 -9.71 13.77 8.92
C ALA A 149 -11.13 14.34 9.11
N ALA A 150 -11.32 15.63 8.83
CA ALA A 150 -12.61 16.31 8.97
C ALA A 150 -13.72 15.72 8.08
N THR A 151 -13.35 15.07 6.97
CA THR A 151 -14.29 14.40 6.06
C THR A 151 -14.60 12.97 6.49
N PHE A 152 -13.62 12.28 7.08
CA PHE A 152 -13.72 10.86 7.41
C PHE A 152 -14.35 10.60 8.78
N PHE A 153 -13.96 11.37 9.80
CA PHE A 153 -14.35 11.13 11.18
C PHE A 153 -15.64 11.87 11.55
N PRO A 154 -16.68 11.17 12.05
CA PRO A 154 -17.83 11.81 12.66
C PRO A 154 -17.43 12.63 13.88
N THR A 155 -18.14 13.73 14.14
CA THR A 155 -17.83 14.60 15.29
C THR A 155 -17.83 13.81 16.60
N GLY A 156 -16.70 13.85 17.33
CA GLY A 156 -16.52 13.14 18.60
C GLY A 156 -16.03 11.70 18.48
N HIS A 157 -15.69 11.25 17.27
CA HIS A 157 -15.26 9.89 16.97
C HIS A 157 -13.96 9.91 16.15
N ASP A 158 -12.84 10.23 16.83
CA ASP A 158 -11.55 10.52 16.18
C ASP A 158 -10.66 9.28 16.00
N ALA A 159 -11.19 8.10 16.33
CA ALA A 159 -10.55 6.82 16.09
C ALA A 159 -11.59 5.80 15.63
N LEU A 160 -11.30 5.11 14.53
CA LEU A 160 -12.22 4.15 13.92
C LEU A 160 -11.49 2.87 13.52
N THR A 161 -12.24 1.81 13.27
CA THR A 161 -11.80 0.65 12.46
C THR A 161 -12.70 0.48 11.25
N GLY A 162 -12.24 -0.30 10.27
CA GLY A 162 -12.97 -0.56 9.04
C GLY A 162 -12.09 -1.16 7.95
N THR A 163 -12.26 -0.72 6.71
CA THR A 163 -11.60 -1.34 5.55
C THR A 163 -10.86 -0.34 4.69
N PHE A 164 -9.85 -0.83 3.98
CA PHE A 164 -9.16 -0.10 2.94
C PHE A 164 -9.09 -0.92 1.65
N THR A 165 -9.03 -0.25 0.51
CA THR A 165 -8.79 -0.85 -0.80
C THR A 165 -7.96 0.12 -1.63
N GLU A 166 -6.86 -0.35 -2.18
CA GLU A 166 -6.04 0.37 -3.14
C GLU A 166 -6.85 0.63 -4.39
N VAL A 167 -6.81 1.87 -4.86
CA VAL A 167 -7.58 2.36 -6.02
C VAL A 167 -6.66 3.13 -6.94
N SER A 168 -7.11 3.37 -8.17
CA SER A 168 -6.37 4.26 -9.06
C SER A 168 -6.31 5.65 -8.46
N CYS A 169 -5.15 6.32 -8.51
CA CYS A 169 -5.06 7.72 -8.10
C CYS A 169 -5.87 8.67 -8.98
N SER A 170 -6.48 8.19 -10.08
CA SER A 170 -7.53 8.94 -10.78
C SER A 170 -8.81 9.17 -9.94
N GLU A 171 -9.01 8.40 -8.88
CA GLU A 171 -10.09 8.58 -7.89
C GLU A 171 -9.71 9.57 -6.78
N TRP A 172 -8.43 9.92 -6.66
CA TRP A 172 -7.93 10.89 -5.71
C TRP A 172 -7.90 12.28 -6.33
N SER A 173 -8.30 13.30 -5.56
CA SER A 173 -8.27 14.70 -5.99
C SER A 173 -7.15 15.45 -5.27
N GLY A 174 -6.25 16.04 -6.03
CA GLY A 174 -5.16 16.87 -5.51
C GLY A 174 -4.02 16.97 -6.50
N GLY A 175 -2.91 17.54 -6.03
CA GLY A 175 -1.64 17.59 -6.75
C GLY A 175 -0.46 17.51 -5.79
N ASP A 176 0.65 17.00 -6.30
CA ASP A 176 1.86 16.75 -5.52
C ASP A 176 2.66 18.04 -5.33
N GLY A 177 3.30 18.15 -4.18
CA GLY A 177 4.22 19.21 -3.84
C GLY A 177 5.59 19.05 -4.53
N ALA A 178 6.52 19.93 -4.17
CA ALA A 178 7.90 19.79 -4.63
C ALA A 178 8.65 18.74 -3.78
N PRO A 179 9.57 17.97 -4.39
CA PRO A 179 10.50 17.13 -3.64
C PRO A 179 11.31 17.92 -2.60
N GLN A 180 11.34 17.44 -1.36
CA GLN A 180 12.00 18.10 -0.23
C GLN A 180 13.42 17.62 0.00
N PHE A 181 13.78 16.45 -0.54
CA PHE A 181 15.12 15.88 -0.49
C PHE A 181 15.40 14.97 -1.68
N THR A 182 16.68 14.70 -1.96
CA THR A 182 17.09 13.73 -2.98
C THR A 182 16.64 12.33 -2.58
N GLY A 183 15.85 11.68 -3.43
CA GLY A 183 15.27 10.36 -3.16
C GLY A 183 13.84 10.40 -2.60
N ALA A 184 13.24 11.59 -2.48
CA ALA A 184 11.81 11.73 -2.28
C ALA A 184 11.05 11.08 -3.46
N CYS A 185 9.93 10.41 -3.18
CA CYS A 185 9.23 9.60 -4.17
C CYS A 185 7.74 9.48 -3.86
N LEU A 186 6.90 9.58 -4.89
CA LEU A 186 5.47 9.22 -4.89
C LEU A 186 5.10 8.37 -6.13
N GLU A 187 6.06 7.64 -6.70
CA GLU A 187 5.86 6.87 -7.95
C GLU A 187 4.79 5.76 -7.83
N GLY A 188 4.40 5.38 -6.60
CA GLY A 188 3.27 4.50 -6.35
C GLY A 188 1.94 5.02 -6.91
N GLU A 189 1.83 6.31 -7.23
CA GLU A 189 0.61 6.90 -7.82
C GLU A 189 0.29 6.39 -9.24
N SER A 190 1.30 5.84 -9.92
CA SER A 190 1.22 5.36 -11.30
C SER A 190 1.56 3.87 -11.44
N ALA A 191 1.91 3.21 -10.34
CA ALA A 191 2.18 1.78 -10.31
C ALA A 191 0.88 0.96 -10.47
N GLY A 192 1.01 -0.32 -10.84
CA GLY A 192 -0.09 -1.28 -10.61
C GLY A 192 -0.43 -1.37 -9.12
N PHE A 193 -1.56 -1.96 -8.75
CA PHE A 193 -1.84 -2.23 -7.33
C PHE A 193 -0.86 -3.24 -6.76
N TRP A 194 -0.71 -3.28 -5.43
CA TRP A 194 0.05 -4.35 -4.79
C TRP A 194 -0.49 -5.73 -5.21
N PRO A 195 0.37 -6.71 -5.55
CA PRO A 195 1.82 -6.74 -5.34
C PRO A 195 2.67 -6.26 -6.55
N SER A 196 2.66 -4.97 -6.86
CA SER A 196 3.61 -4.28 -7.74
C SER A 196 4.69 -3.51 -6.95
N VAL A 197 5.62 -2.86 -7.67
CA VAL A 197 6.59 -1.92 -7.11
C VAL A 197 6.36 -0.52 -7.70
N GLY A 198 6.29 0.48 -6.82
CA GLY A 198 6.44 1.90 -7.14
C GLY A 198 7.81 2.39 -6.67
N CYS A 199 7.87 3.07 -5.53
CA CYS A 199 9.12 3.61 -4.95
C CYS A 199 10.10 2.52 -4.41
N GLY A 200 9.61 1.32 -4.15
CA GLY A 200 10.36 0.20 -3.58
C GLY A 200 10.68 0.34 -2.09
N ASN A 201 10.64 -0.78 -1.37
CA ASN A 201 10.92 -0.82 0.06
C ASN A 201 12.40 -0.52 0.39
N LYS A 202 12.66 -0.06 1.62
CA LYS A 202 13.98 0.23 2.17
C LYS A 202 14.24 -0.62 3.41
N GLY A 203 15.38 -1.31 3.43
CA GLY A 203 15.79 -2.15 4.56
C GLY A 203 14.86 -3.33 4.83
N THR A 204 14.75 -3.71 6.10
CA THR A 204 13.93 -4.82 6.57
C THR A 204 12.81 -4.30 7.46
N ALA A 205 11.63 -4.90 7.34
CA ALA A 205 10.48 -4.62 8.18
C ALA A 205 10.79 -4.79 9.67
N PRO A 206 10.08 -4.05 10.55
CA PRO A 206 10.21 -4.23 11.99
C PRO A 206 9.83 -5.67 12.40
N SER A 207 10.49 -6.18 13.44
CA SER A 207 10.30 -7.53 13.99
C SER A 207 9.78 -7.48 15.40
#